data_AF-A0A9P6JMI8-F1
#
_entry.id   AF-A0A9P6JMI8-F1
#
_cell.length_a   1.000
_cell.length_b   1.000
_cell.length_c   1.000
_cell.angle_alpha   90.00
_cell.angle_beta   90.00
_cell.angle_gamma   90.00
#
_symmetry.space_group_name_H-M   'P 1'
#
loop_
_entity.id
_entity.type
_entity.pdbx_description
1 polymer ?
#
loop_
_entity_poly.entity_id
_entity_poly.type
_entity_poly.pdbx_seq_one_letter_code
_entity_poly.pdbx_strand_id
1 'polypeptide(L)'
;MDTPTELLDHIFSFLRDDIASLRTSFSASKLLKQIAERHFYAHVKLSSQEPGNNNSHQSTTLNQIQLENLLAERPHIAPYIKSIEAAITEADIIFWKSNPSKDDTGGTVISTPQLPSLQMFCISPYDPWHHKRIVWDVIPSLLRMFWENLIRLPTIEKIAIHKITGFPVEMLDRCSKLICLSFQDVELSCALPAQSDFSVLTPITQLRHLTLFGGHEPLRTNNNWLLQGAGTDTTRVSHLSSLHFRTKNIEDFDFLNRIAGSCSRTLRELTVEIAQSPGSTSCQTSYLAESSSADPMASNLIRTEPNLDTPCLNSLGWPTTLEKI
;
A
#
# COMPACT_ATOMS: atom_id res chain seq x y z
N MET A 1 31.74 -25.62 -13.89
CA MET A 1 31.79 -24.77 -12.68
C MET A 1 30.36 -24.32 -12.46
N ASP A 2 29.70 -24.90 -11.48
CA ASP A 2 28.29 -24.60 -11.22
C ASP A 2 28.20 -23.25 -10.53
N THR A 3 27.45 -22.32 -11.12
CA THR A 3 27.22 -21.00 -10.54
C THR A 3 26.43 -21.15 -9.23
N PRO A 4 26.88 -20.55 -8.12
CA PRO A 4 26.15 -20.61 -6.85
C PRO A 4 24.71 -20.09 -7.00
N THR A 5 23.76 -20.80 -6.41
CA THR A 5 22.33 -20.46 -6.47
C THR A 5 22.02 -19.10 -5.88
N GLU A 6 22.80 -18.67 -4.89
CA GLU A 6 22.68 -17.39 -4.21
C GLU A 6 23.04 -16.22 -5.15
N LEU A 7 24.05 -16.42 -6.00
CA LEU A 7 24.45 -15.42 -6.99
C LEU A 7 23.35 -15.23 -8.05
N LEU A 8 22.76 -16.34 -8.51
CA LEU A 8 21.65 -16.30 -9.46
C LEU A 8 20.44 -15.61 -8.84
N ASP A 9 20.08 -15.93 -7.60
CA ASP A 9 18.96 -15.30 -6.89
C ASP A 9 19.17 -13.77 -6.76
N HIS A 10 20.39 -13.35 -6.45
CA HIS A 10 20.74 -11.92 -6.42
C HIS A 10 20.62 -11.25 -7.79
N ILE A 11 21.10 -11.88 -8.87
CA ILE A 11 20.94 -11.36 -10.24
C ILE A 11 19.46 -11.20 -10.58
N PHE A 12 18.64 -12.22 -10.30
CA PHE A 12 17.21 -12.17 -10.58
C PHE A 12 16.46 -11.12 -9.74
N SER A 13 16.96 -10.79 -8.55
CA SER A 13 16.39 -9.71 -7.75
C SER A 13 16.46 -8.34 -8.46
N PHE A 14 17.50 -8.09 -9.26
CA PHE A 14 17.62 -6.89 -10.10
C PHE A 14 16.78 -6.95 -11.37
N LEU A 15 16.42 -8.16 -11.83
CA LEU A 15 15.57 -8.37 -13.01
C LEU A 15 14.08 -8.39 -12.68
N ARG A 16 13.70 -8.11 -11.43
CA ARG A 16 12.31 -8.15 -10.96
C ARG A 16 11.35 -7.35 -11.85
N ASP A 17 11.79 -6.20 -12.32
CA ASP A 17 10.99 -5.31 -13.17
C ASP A 17 11.19 -5.61 -14.67
N ASP A 18 12.16 -6.46 -15.03
CA ASP A 18 12.41 -6.93 -16.40
C ASP A 18 11.78 -8.32 -16.62
N ILE A 19 10.45 -8.29 -16.76
CA ILE A 19 9.62 -9.48 -17.00
C ILE A 19 10.05 -10.25 -18.25
N ALA A 20 10.56 -9.55 -19.28
CA ALA A 20 11.01 -10.19 -20.51
C ALA A 20 12.27 -11.04 -20.27
N SER A 21 13.23 -10.52 -19.51
CA SER A 21 14.44 -11.26 -19.11
C SER A 21 14.11 -12.43 -18.17
N LEU A 22 13.20 -12.24 -17.21
CA LEU A 22 12.72 -13.32 -16.33
C LEU A 22 12.08 -14.46 -17.14
N ARG A 23 11.23 -14.13 -18.12
CA ARG A 23 10.56 -15.10 -18.99
C ARG A 23 11.55 -15.83 -19.91
N THR A 24 12.54 -15.13 -20.43
CA THR A 24 13.60 -15.73 -21.25
C THR A 24 14.39 -16.74 -20.41
N SER A 25 14.71 -16.37 -19.18
CA SER A 25 15.39 -17.23 -18.21
C SER A 25 14.58 -18.47 -17.82
N PHE A 26 13.24 -18.34 -17.76
CA PHE A 26 12.31 -19.44 -17.55
C PHE A 26 12.39 -20.53 -18.62
N SER A 27 12.78 -20.15 -19.85
CA SER A 27 12.89 -21.06 -21.00
C SER A 27 14.30 -21.61 -21.22
N ALA A 28 15.32 -21.03 -20.58
CA ALA A 28 16.72 -21.33 -20.88
C ALA A 28 17.24 -22.62 -20.20
N SER A 29 16.94 -22.82 -18.92
CA SER A 29 17.36 -24.03 -18.19
C SER A 29 16.43 -24.35 -17.01
N LYS A 30 16.46 -25.62 -16.54
CA LYS A 30 15.64 -26.05 -15.40
C LYS A 30 15.98 -25.32 -14.10
N LEU A 31 17.27 -25.05 -13.86
CA LEU A 31 17.74 -24.32 -12.68
C LEU A 31 17.29 -22.86 -12.72
N LEU A 32 17.50 -22.18 -13.85
CA LEU A 32 17.08 -20.79 -14.03
C LEU A 32 15.57 -20.66 -13.94
N LYS A 33 14.82 -21.63 -14.49
CA LYS A 33 13.37 -21.69 -14.35
C LYS A 33 12.93 -21.67 -12.89
N GLN A 34 13.52 -22.52 -12.04
CA GLN A 34 13.14 -22.60 -10.63
C GLN A 34 13.39 -21.30 -9.86
N ILE A 35 14.50 -20.61 -10.15
CA ILE A 35 14.84 -19.34 -9.49
C ILE A 35 14.00 -18.20 -10.07
N ALA A 36 13.96 -18.06 -11.40
CA ALA A 36 13.20 -17.03 -12.08
C ALA A 36 11.71 -17.10 -11.79
N GLU A 37 11.13 -18.30 -11.62
CA GLU A 37 9.71 -18.48 -11.24
C GLU A 37 9.37 -17.76 -9.93
N ARG A 38 10.26 -17.79 -8.94
CA ARG A 38 10.06 -17.12 -7.64
C ARG A 38 9.98 -15.62 -7.80
N HIS A 39 10.88 -15.04 -8.59
CA HIS A 39 10.92 -13.60 -8.84
C HIS A 39 9.79 -13.15 -9.76
N PHE A 40 9.42 -13.97 -10.74
CA PHE A 40 8.32 -13.71 -11.68
C PHE A 40 6.97 -13.61 -10.97
N TYR A 41 6.69 -14.50 -10.01
CA TYR A 41 5.44 -14.47 -9.24
C TYR A 41 5.54 -13.68 -7.94
N ALA A 42 6.68 -13.04 -7.63
CA ALA A 42 6.84 -12.29 -6.40
C ALA A 42 5.85 -11.13 -6.26
N HIS A 43 5.53 -10.49 -7.39
CA HIS A 43 4.59 -9.38 -7.48
C HIS A 43 3.50 -9.75 -8.48
N VAL A 44 2.25 -9.73 -8.02
CA VAL A 44 1.08 -10.03 -8.84
C VAL A 44 0.21 -8.80 -8.93
N LYS A 45 -0.15 -8.41 -10.15
CA LYS A 45 -1.08 -7.33 -10.39
C LYS A 45 -2.46 -7.91 -10.65
N LEU A 46 -3.48 -7.43 -9.93
CA LEU A 46 -4.86 -7.81 -10.13
C LEU A 46 -5.56 -6.76 -10.98
N SER A 47 -6.22 -7.20 -12.05
CA SER A 47 -7.05 -6.38 -12.94
C SER A 47 -8.46 -6.95 -12.98
N SER A 48 -9.48 -6.09 -13.03
CA SER A 48 -10.87 -6.53 -13.19
C SER A 48 -11.20 -6.95 -14.61
N GLN A 49 -10.53 -6.35 -15.60
CA GLN A 49 -10.68 -6.75 -16.99
C GLN A 49 -9.95 -8.06 -17.26
N GLU A 50 -10.58 -8.94 -18.03
CA GLU A 50 -9.84 -10.03 -18.69
C GLU A 50 -8.66 -9.40 -19.44
N PRO A 51 -7.44 -9.96 -19.32
CA PRO A 51 -6.33 -9.51 -20.12
C PRO A 51 -6.74 -9.66 -21.58
N GLY A 52 -7.07 -8.53 -22.22
CA GLY A 52 -7.47 -8.54 -23.62
C GLY A 52 -6.40 -9.27 -24.43
N ASN A 53 -6.81 -9.91 -25.52
CA ASN A 53 -5.97 -10.67 -26.46
C ASN A 53 -4.83 -9.84 -27.12
N ASN A 54 -4.57 -8.64 -26.60
CA ASN A 54 -3.47 -7.77 -26.96
C ASN A 54 -2.23 -8.19 -26.18
N ASN A 55 -1.29 -8.76 -26.93
CA ASN A 55 0.10 -9.10 -26.64
C ASN A 55 0.90 -8.08 -25.79
N SER A 56 0.49 -7.80 -24.55
CA SER A 56 1.32 -7.06 -23.59
C SER A 56 2.08 -8.06 -22.74
N HIS A 57 3.22 -8.45 -23.29
CA HIS A 57 4.21 -9.37 -22.76
C HIS A 57 4.90 -8.91 -21.45
N GLN A 58 4.24 -8.11 -20.59
CA GLN A 58 4.95 -7.24 -19.64
C GLN A 58 4.49 -7.25 -18.18
N SER A 59 3.52 -8.07 -17.75
CA SER A 59 3.17 -8.16 -16.32
C SER A 59 2.45 -9.47 -15.98
N THR A 60 2.64 -9.99 -14.76
CA THR A 60 1.80 -11.00 -14.08
C THR A 60 0.45 -10.39 -13.68
N THR A 61 -0.21 -9.76 -14.66
CA THR A 61 -1.54 -9.21 -14.50
C THR A 61 -2.56 -10.33 -14.66
N LEU A 62 -3.30 -10.60 -13.59
CA LEU A 62 -4.33 -11.62 -13.53
C LEU A 62 -5.63 -10.99 -13.04
N ASN A 63 -6.79 -11.53 -13.40
CA ASN A 63 -7.98 -11.27 -12.61
C ASN A 63 -8.04 -12.22 -11.39
N GLN A 64 -9.00 -12.00 -10.49
CA GLN A 64 -9.14 -12.83 -9.29
C GLN A 64 -9.30 -14.32 -9.63
N ILE A 65 -10.17 -14.66 -10.57
CA ILE A 65 -10.45 -16.04 -10.98
C ILE A 65 -9.19 -16.70 -11.58
N GLN A 66 -8.42 -15.96 -12.37
CA GLN A 66 -7.16 -16.43 -12.95
C GLN A 66 -6.11 -16.69 -11.87
N LEU A 67 -6.04 -15.86 -10.84
CA LEU A 67 -5.15 -16.12 -9.70
C LEU A 67 -5.59 -17.39 -8.95
N GLU A 68 -6.88 -17.54 -8.66
CA GLU A 68 -7.42 -18.73 -8.00
C GLU A 68 -7.13 -20.00 -8.81
N ASN A 69 -7.38 -19.97 -10.12
CA ASN A 69 -7.08 -21.09 -11.03
C ASN A 69 -5.57 -21.39 -11.07
N LEU A 70 -4.72 -20.36 -11.16
CA LEU A 70 -3.26 -20.54 -11.14
C LEU A 70 -2.80 -21.23 -9.86
N LEU A 71 -3.35 -20.86 -8.71
CA LEU A 71 -2.98 -21.44 -7.42
C LEU A 71 -3.57 -22.84 -7.23
N ALA A 72 -4.73 -23.13 -7.82
CA ALA A 72 -5.29 -24.48 -7.86
C ALA A 72 -4.44 -25.42 -8.73
N GLU A 73 -3.98 -24.96 -9.89
CA GLU A 73 -3.16 -25.75 -10.81
C GLU A 73 -1.69 -25.87 -10.37
N ARG A 74 -1.15 -24.81 -9.74
CA ARG A 74 0.27 -24.68 -9.36
C ARG A 74 0.41 -24.17 -7.93
N PRO A 75 0.02 -24.98 -6.92
CA PRO A 75 -0.01 -24.55 -5.52
C PRO A 75 1.37 -24.17 -4.96
N HIS A 76 2.46 -24.66 -5.54
CA HIS A 76 3.83 -24.30 -5.15
C HIS A 76 4.19 -22.83 -5.43
N ILE A 77 3.37 -22.11 -6.20
CA ILE A 77 3.54 -20.66 -6.46
C ILE A 77 3.07 -19.82 -5.28
N ALA A 78 2.12 -20.29 -4.48
CA ALA A 78 1.53 -19.49 -3.41
C ALA A 78 2.56 -18.87 -2.43
N PRO A 79 3.62 -19.59 -2.01
CA PRO A 79 4.69 -19.04 -1.17
C PRO A 79 5.60 -18.04 -1.88
N TYR A 80 5.56 -17.93 -3.21
CA TYR A 80 6.37 -16.98 -3.96
C TYR A 80 5.73 -15.59 -4.00
N ILE A 81 4.40 -15.51 -3.92
CA ILE A 81 3.66 -14.24 -3.97
C ILE A 81 3.90 -13.45 -2.70
N LYS A 82 4.66 -12.35 -2.83
CA LYS A 82 5.05 -11.44 -1.75
C LYS A 82 4.21 -10.16 -1.75
N SER A 83 3.76 -9.73 -2.92
CA SER A 83 3.00 -8.52 -3.12
C SER A 83 1.83 -8.72 -4.08
N ILE A 84 0.69 -8.12 -3.75
CA ILE A 84 -0.46 -8.01 -4.64
C ILE A 84 -0.83 -6.54 -4.82
N GLU A 85 -0.96 -6.09 -6.06
CA GLU A 85 -1.46 -4.76 -6.43
C GLU A 85 -2.81 -4.91 -7.16
N ALA A 86 -3.90 -4.51 -6.52
CA ALA A 86 -5.21 -4.39 -7.18
C ALA A 86 -5.31 -3.05 -7.92
N ALA A 87 -5.23 -3.12 -9.25
CA ALA A 87 -5.35 -1.97 -10.13
C ALA A 87 -6.74 -1.87 -10.74
N ILE A 88 -7.38 -0.72 -10.54
CA ILE A 88 -8.77 -0.48 -10.92
C ILE A 88 -8.80 0.53 -12.07
N THR A 89 -9.37 0.15 -13.21
CA THR A 89 -9.49 1.04 -14.38
C THR A 89 -10.78 1.87 -14.31
N GLU A 90 -10.86 2.96 -15.09
CA GLU A 90 -12.13 3.71 -15.18
C GLU A 90 -13.26 2.86 -15.78
N ALA A 91 -12.93 2.00 -16.74
CA ALA A 91 -13.89 1.09 -17.34
C ALA A 91 -14.49 0.12 -16.31
N ASP A 92 -13.68 -0.35 -15.34
CA ASP A 92 -14.17 -1.16 -14.23
C ASP A 92 -15.18 -0.38 -13.39
N ILE A 93 -14.84 0.85 -13.01
CA ILE A 93 -15.73 1.72 -12.23
C ILE A 93 -17.05 1.98 -12.96
N ILE A 94 -16.99 2.28 -14.26
CA ILE A 94 -18.19 2.50 -15.10
C ILE A 94 -19.03 1.23 -15.13
N PHE A 95 -18.41 0.08 -15.37
CA PHE A 95 -19.09 -1.21 -15.44
C PHE A 95 -19.81 -1.56 -14.13
N TRP A 96 -19.14 -1.39 -12.98
CA TRP A 96 -19.73 -1.67 -11.66
C TRP A 96 -20.88 -0.71 -11.33
N LYS A 97 -20.75 0.58 -11.63
CA LYS A 97 -21.84 1.55 -11.45
C LYS A 97 -23.07 1.25 -12.31
N SER A 98 -22.85 0.74 -13.52
CA SER A 98 -23.93 0.40 -14.44
C SER A 98 -24.58 -0.96 -14.13
N ASN A 99 -23.92 -1.84 -13.36
CA ASN A 99 -24.40 -3.19 -13.06
C ASN A 99 -24.32 -3.54 -11.55
N PRO A 100 -24.91 -2.75 -10.64
CA PRO A 100 -24.80 -2.97 -9.20
C PRO A 100 -25.43 -4.28 -8.72
N SER A 101 -26.34 -4.87 -9.49
CA SER A 101 -27.19 -6.01 -9.11
C SER A 101 -26.78 -7.37 -9.70
N LYS A 102 -25.66 -7.46 -10.44
CA LYS A 102 -25.19 -8.76 -10.97
C LYS A 102 -24.39 -9.60 -9.98
N ASP A 103 -24.05 -9.04 -8.82
CA ASP A 103 -23.30 -9.72 -7.76
C ASP A 103 -24.06 -10.85 -7.05
N ASP A 104 -25.38 -10.96 -7.25
CA ASP A 104 -26.23 -12.00 -6.62
C ASP A 104 -26.26 -13.35 -7.39
N THR A 105 -25.46 -13.51 -8.44
CA THR A 105 -25.46 -14.75 -9.23
C THR A 105 -24.58 -15.84 -8.61
N GLY A 106 -25.15 -16.55 -7.63
CA GLY A 106 -24.97 -18.00 -7.49
C GLY A 106 -23.60 -18.53 -7.06
N GLY A 107 -23.35 -18.52 -5.75
CA GLY A 107 -22.82 -19.70 -5.05
C GLY A 107 -21.37 -20.13 -5.31
N THR A 108 -20.52 -19.34 -5.96
CA THR A 108 -19.08 -19.63 -5.95
C THR A 108 -18.50 -19.12 -4.64
N VAL A 109 -18.28 -20.03 -3.69
CA VAL A 109 -17.56 -19.73 -2.46
C VAL A 109 -16.16 -19.27 -2.85
N ILE A 110 -15.91 -17.96 -2.73
CA ILE A 110 -14.57 -17.40 -2.91
C ILE A 110 -13.70 -17.96 -1.79
N SER A 111 -12.92 -18.97 -2.14
CA SER A 111 -11.91 -19.53 -1.25
C SER A 111 -10.77 -18.53 -1.22
N THR A 112 -10.55 -17.89 -0.07
CA THR A 112 -9.40 -16.98 0.07
C THR A 112 -8.14 -17.78 -0.22
N PRO A 113 -7.32 -17.39 -1.21
CA PRO A 113 -6.11 -18.12 -1.51
C PRO A 113 -5.19 -18.09 -0.29
N GLN A 114 -4.65 -19.25 0.09
CA GLN A 114 -3.64 -19.31 1.13
C GLN A 114 -2.34 -18.75 0.56
N LEU A 115 -2.01 -17.51 0.92
CA LEU A 115 -0.80 -16.82 0.47
C LEU A 115 0.14 -16.65 1.68
N PRO A 116 0.88 -17.70 2.07
CA PRO A 116 1.63 -17.75 3.33
C PRO A 116 2.83 -16.80 3.37
N SER A 117 3.14 -16.11 2.27
CA SER A 117 4.27 -15.19 2.16
C SER A 117 3.85 -13.80 1.67
N LEU A 118 2.54 -13.53 1.57
CA LEU A 118 2.05 -12.22 1.16
C LEU A 118 2.33 -11.22 2.27
N GLN A 119 3.19 -10.25 1.98
CA GLN A 119 3.61 -9.20 2.91
C GLN A 119 3.04 -7.85 2.54
N MET A 120 2.67 -7.66 1.27
CA MET A 120 2.28 -6.36 0.75
C MET A 120 0.97 -6.45 -0.04
N PHE A 121 0.06 -5.53 0.26
CA PHE A 121 -1.17 -5.36 -0.49
C PHE A 121 -1.38 -3.89 -0.84
N CYS A 122 -1.65 -3.61 -2.12
CA CYS A 122 -1.88 -2.27 -2.62
C CYS A 122 -3.21 -2.23 -3.38
N ILE A 123 -4.03 -1.21 -3.15
CA ILE A 123 -5.17 -0.89 -4.01
C ILE A 123 -4.96 0.50 -4.59
N SER A 124 -4.99 0.61 -5.91
CA SER A 124 -4.83 1.88 -6.60
C SER A 124 -5.57 1.91 -7.93
N PRO A 125 -5.95 3.08 -8.45
CA PRO A 125 -6.37 3.18 -9.83
C PRO A 125 -5.21 2.80 -10.75
N TYR A 126 -5.53 2.18 -11.89
CA TYR A 126 -4.53 1.77 -12.89
C TYR A 126 -3.81 2.99 -13.49
N ASP A 127 -4.54 4.08 -13.73
CA ASP A 127 -3.97 5.33 -14.21
C ASP A 127 -3.68 6.30 -13.05
N PRO A 128 -2.40 6.59 -12.74
CA PRO A 128 -2.04 7.53 -11.70
C PRO A 128 -2.46 8.98 -12.00
N TRP A 129 -2.71 9.31 -13.27
CA TRP A 129 -3.13 10.65 -13.71
C TRP A 129 -4.64 10.89 -13.56
N HIS A 130 -5.42 9.84 -13.33
CA HIS A 130 -6.86 9.99 -13.12
C HIS A 130 -7.15 10.62 -11.77
N HIS A 131 -7.88 11.75 -11.79
CA HIS A 131 -8.31 12.45 -10.56
C HIS A 131 -9.54 11.84 -9.90
N LYS A 132 -10.13 10.80 -10.51
CA LYS A 132 -11.37 10.21 -10.04
C LYS A 132 -11.09 9.25 -8.89
N ARG A 133 -11.75 9.48 -7.76
CA ARG A 133 -11.73 8.55 -6.63
C ARG A 133 -12.70 7.39 -6.86
N ILE A 134 -12.35 6.24 -6.31
CA ILE A 134 -13.12 5.01 -6.34
C ILE A 134 -13.96 4.96 -5.07
N VAL A 135 -15.29 4.92 -5.23
CA VAL A 135 -16.19 4.74 -4.08
C VAL A 135 -16.14 3.28 -3.66
N TRP A 136 -15.78 2.99 -2.41
CA TRP A 136 -15.63 1.63 -1.89
C TRP A 136 -16.89 0.79 -2.13
N ASP A 137 -18.06 1.34 -1.84
CA ASP A 137 -19.34 0.61 -1.99
C ASP A 137 -19.76 0.35 -3.44
N VAL A 138 -19.10 0.98 -4.42
CA VAL A 138 -19.31 0.67 -5.84
C VAL A 138 -18.55 -0.60 -6.24
N ILE A 139 -17.56 -1.03 -5.46
CA ILE A 139 -16.75 -2.20 -5.76
C ILE A 139 -17.59 -3.45 -5.50
N PRO A 140 -17.61 -4.43 -6.45
CA PRO A 140 -18.33 -5.69 -6.28
C PRO A 140 -18.06 -6.31 -4.92
N SER A 141 -19.12 -6.73 -4.24
CA SER A 141 -19.10 -7.36 -2.92
C SER A 141 -18.13 -8.55 -2.85
N LEU A 142 -18.13 -9.39 -3.89
CA LEU A 142 -17.20 -10.52 -4.05
C LEU A 142 -15.73 -10.06 -4.05
N LEU A 143 -15.43 -9.00 -4.79
CA LEU A 143 -14.09 -8.44 -4.88
C LEU A 143 -13.67 -7.74 -3.59
N ARG A 144 -14.60 -7.03 -2.93
CA ARG A 144 -14.38 -6.44 -1.60
C ARG A 144 -14.07 -7.51 -0.56
N MET A 145 -14.86 -8.58 -0.50
CA MET A 145 -14.60 -9.70 0.41
C MET A 145 -13.24 -10.34 0.15
N PHE A 146 -12.86 -10.51 -1.12
CA PHE A 146 -11.55 -11.01 -1.49
C PHE A 146 -10.42 -10.10 -0.96
N TRP A 147 -10.49 -8.78 -1.19
CA TRP A 147 -9.49 -7.84 -0.67
C TRP A 147 -9.49 -7.74 0.86
N GLU A 148 -10.65 -7.80 1.49
CA GLU A 148 -10.77 -7.89 2.95
C GLU A 148 -10.01 -9.08 3.51
N ASN A 149 -10.16 -10.24 2.87
CA ASN A 149 -9.47 -11.44 3.31
C ASN A 149 -7.96 -11.34 3.09
N LEU A 150 -7.50 -10.71 2.00
CA LEU A 150 -6.07 -10.43 1.79
C LEU A 150 -5.50 -9.51 2.86
N ILE A 151 -6.18 -8.41 3.19
CA ILE A 151 -5.75 -7.45 4.21
C ILE A 151 -5.66 -8.10 5.59
N ARG A 152 -6.56 -9.04 5.89
CA ARG A 152 -6.61 -9.76 7.17
C ARG A 152 -5.57 -10.89 7.29
N LEU A 153 -4.75 -11.14 6.25
CA LEU A 153 -3.71 -12.17 6.35
C LEU A 153 -2.67 -11.80 7.43
N PRO A 154 -2.28 -12.75 8.29
CA PRO A 154 -1.37 -12.50 9.42
C PRO A 154 0.09 -12.27 9.00
N THR A 155 0.37 -12.28 7.71
CA THR A 155 1.68 -12.03 7.09
C THR A 155 1.80 -10.63 6.51
N ILE A 156 0.68 -9.89 6.42
CA ILE A 156 0.68 -8.53 5.87
C ILE A 156 1.45 -7.58 6.77
N GLU A 157 2.47 -6.97 6.18
CA GLU A 157 3.35 -5.97 6.80
C GLU A 157 3.14 -4.58 6.19
N LYS A 158 2.67 -4.51 4.94
CA LYS A 158 2.54 -3.26 4.18
C LYS A 158 1.18 -3.18 3.50
N ILE A 159 0.48 -2.08 3.74
CA ILE A 159 -0.78 -1.77 3.07
C ILE A 159 -0.67 -0.39 2.42
N ALA A 160 -1.07 -0.30 1.16
CA ALA A 160 -1.20 0.97 0.44
C ALA A 160 -2.58 1.09 -0.19
N ILE A 161 -3.26 2.21 0.05
CA ILE A 161 -4.60 2.47 -0.47
C ILE A 161 -4.61 3.85 -1.09
N HIS A 162 -4.95 3.93 -2.37
CA HIS A 162 -4.89 5.16 -3.14
C HIS A 162 -6.25 5.48 -3.78
N LYS A 163 -6.69 6.74 -3.61
CA LYS A 163 -7.86 7.34 -4.26
C LYS A 163 -9.15 6.55 -4.03
N ILE A 164 -9.38 6.11 -2.80
CA ILE A 164 -10.61 5.40 -2.40
C ILE A 164 -11.43 6.27 -1.45
N THR A 165 -12.74 6.39 -1.68
CA THR A 165 -13.67 7.03 -0.74
C THR A 165 -14.53 6.02 -0.03
N GLY A 166 -14.75 6.21 1.26
CA GLY A 166 -15.54 5.30 2.11
C GLY A 166 -14.81 4.00 2.45
N PHE A 167 -13.47 3.99 2.49
CA PHE A 167 -12.73 2.77 2.85
C PHE A 167 -12.96 2.44 4.35
N PRO A 168 -13.42 1.22 4.70
CA PRO A 168 -13.76 0.87 6.08
C PRO A 168 -12.50 0.61 6.89
N VAL A 169 -12.19 1.55 7.79
CA VAL A 169 -10.93 1.54 8.55
C VAL A 169 -10.80 0.34 9.50
N GLU A 170 -11.93 -0.23 9.91
CA GLU A 170 -12.04 -1.39 10.79
C GLU A 170 -11.37 -2.64 10.17
N MET A 171 -11.15 -2.64 8.85
CA MET A 171 -10.38 -3.67 8.16
C MET A 171 -8.94 -3.77 8.65
N LEU A 172 -8.36 -2.67 9.16
CA LEU A 172 -6.98 -2.62 9.61
C LEU A 172 -6.77 -3.15 11.04
N ASP A 173 -7.83 -3.31 11.83
CA ASP A 173 -7.71 -3.69 13.24
C ASP A 173 -7.14 -5.09 13.44
N ARG A 174 -7.24 -5.95 12.42
CA ARG A 174 -6.73 -7.32 12.45
C ARG A 174 -5.30 -7.45 11.93
N CYS A 175 -4.69 -6.37 11.44
CA CYS A 175 -3.36 -6.38 10.85
C CYS A 175 -2.27 -6.24 11.94
N SER A 176 -2.11 -7.28 12.76
CA SER A 176 -1.18 -7.27 13.91
C SER A 176 0.31 -7.08 13.56
N LYS A 177 0.70 -7.40 12.32
CA LYS A 177 2.08 -7.23 11.81
C LYS A 177 2.24 -6.02 10.89
N LEU A 178 1.25 -5.13 10.81
CA LEU A 178 1.33 -3.98 9.92
C LEU A 178 2.44 -3.02 10.37
N ILE A 179 3.46 -2.87 9.54
CA ILE A 179 4.64 -2.03 9.77
C ILE A 179 4.55 -0.74 8.94
N CYS A 180 3.98 -0.81 7.74
CA CYS A 180 3.86 0.31 6.81
C CYS A 180 2.42 0.49 6.36
N LEU A 181 1.90 1.72 6.50
CA LEU A 181 0.59 2.11 6.00
C LEU A 181 0.72 3.36 5.12
N SER A 182 0.20 3.29 3.90
CA SER A 182 0.16 4.41 2.97
C SER A 182 -1.27 4.71 2.56
N PHE A 183 -1.72 5.94 2.81
CA PHE A 183 -2.97 6.47 2.30
C PHE A 183 -2.69 7.66 1.40
N GLN A 184 -3.15 7.56 0.16
CA GLN A 184 -3.09 8.65 -0.80
C GLN A 184 -4.48 9.00 -1.29
N ASP A 185 -4.95 10.20 -0.96
CA ASP A 185 -6.27 10.70 -1.34
C ASP A 185 -7.41 9.74 -0.95
N VAL A 186 -7.30 9.19 0.27
CA VAL A 186 -8.27 8.25 0.84
C VAL A 186 -9.22 8.97 1.78
N GLU A 187 -10.50 8.70 1.63
CA GLU A 187 -11.54 9.05 2.59
C GLU A 187 -12.02 7.76 3.29
N LEU A 188 -11.97 7.77 4.61
CA LEU A 188 -12.29 6.60 5.42
C LEU A 188 -13.76 6.64 5.82
N SER A 189 -14.42 5.49 5.73
CA SER A 189 -15.69 5.26 6.38
C SER A 189 -15.40 4.76 7.78
N CYS A 190 -15.83 5.52 8.80
CA CYS A 190 -16.03 4.96 10.12
C CYS A 190 -17.51 4.60 10.16
N ALA A 191 -17.82 3.33 9.93
CA ALA A 191 -19.16 2.84 10.22
C ALA A 191 -19.26 2.80 11.75
N LEU A 192 -19.54 3.94 12.40
CA LEU A 192 -19.89 3.99 13.81
C LEU A 192 -21.07 3.03 13.96
N PRO A 193 -20.88 1.80 14.48
CA PRO A 193 -22.01 0.91 14.60
C PRO A 193 -22.89 1.56 15.66
N ALA A 194 -24.08 2.00 15.24
CA ALA A 194 -24.83 3.03 15.95
C ALA A 194 -25.15 2.69 17.42
N GLN A 195 -24.97 1.45 17.88
CA GLN A 195 -25.24 1.04 19.27
C GLN A 195 -24.42 -0.16 19.78
N SER A 196 -23.37 -0.62 19.10
CA SER A 196 -22.54 -1.69 19.68
C SER A 196 -21.34 -1.07 20.38
N ASP A 197 -21.25 -1.29 21.69
CA ASP A 197 -20.08 -1.04 22.53
C ASP A 197 -18.83 -1.11 21.68
N PHE A 198 -18.09 0.00 21.57
CA PHE A 198 -16.80 0.07 20.89
C PHE A 198 -15.90 -0.99 21.53
N SER A 199 -15.99 -2.18 20.96
CA SER A 199 -15.21 -3.34 21.32
C SER A 199 -13.82 -2.95 20.90
N VAL A 200 -13.08 -2.45 21.89
CA VAL A 200 -11.72 -1.93 21.86
C VAL A 200 -11.03 -2.30 20.56
N LEU A 201 -11.02 -1.36 19.61
CA LEU A 201 -10.32 -1.57 18.36
C LEU A 201 -8.86 -1.93 18.69
N THR A 202 -8.37 -3.04 18.16
CA THR A 202 -7.05 -3.54 18.51
C THR A 202 -5.97 -2.54 18.09
N PRO A 203 -5.08 -2.11 19.00
CA PRO A 203 -4.05 -1.15 18.66
C PRO A 203 -3.08 -1.74 17.64
N ILE A 204 -2.75 -0.96 16.60
CA ILE A 204 -1.73 -1.31 15.60
C ILE A 204 -0.36 -1.01 16.19
N THR A 205 0.11 -1.89 17.06
CA THR A 205 1.32 -1.66 17.88
C THR A 205 2.63 -1.68 17.08
N GLN A 206 2.63 -2.23 15.86
CA GLN A 206 3.84 -2.40 15.06
C GLN A 206 4.04 -1.34 13.97
N LEU A 207 3.12 -0.37 13.85
CA LEU A 207 3.20 0.62 12.78
C LEU A 207 4.42 1.54 12.96
N ARG A 208 5.34 1.50 12.00
CA ARG A 208 6.61 2.26 12.01
C ARG A 208 6.69 3.30 10.91
N HIS A 209 6.01 3.07 9.79
CA HIS A 209 6.01 3.94 8.63
C HIS A 209 4.58 4.31 8.26
N LEU A 210 4.33 5.61 8.15
CA LEU A 210 3.02 6.14 7.81
C LEU A 210 3.19 7.20 6.72
N THR A 211 2.51 6.98 5.60
CA THR A 211 2.42 7.94 4.50
C THR A 211 0.99 8.43 4.40
N LEU A 212 0.79 9.74 4.51
CA LEU A 212 -0.51 10.40 4.40
C LEU A 212 -0.44 11.48 3.35
N PHE A 213 -1.05 11.24 2.19
CA PHE A 213 -1.15 12.23 1.13
C PHE A 213 -2.59 12.70 1.01
N GLY A 214 -2.87 13.91 1.48
CA GLY A 214 -4.15 14.58 1.36
C GLY A 214 -4.43 15.04 -0.06
N GLY A 215 -5.65 14.82 -0.54
CA GLY A 215 -6.14 15.39 -1.79
C GLY A 215 -6.79 16.75 -1.57
N HIS A 216 -8.04 16.89 -2.02
CA HIS A 216 -8.81 18.13 -1.87
C HIS A 216 -9.48 18.26 -0.49
N GLU A 217 -9.82 17.13 0.13
CA GLU A 217 -10.47 17.10 1.44
C GLU A 217 -9.44 17.17 2.58
N PRO A 218 -9.76 17.84 3.70
CA PRO A 218 -8.89 17.85 4.88
C PRO A 218 -8.65 16.43 5.41
N LEU A 219 -7.38 16.09 5.64
CA LEU A 219 -6.97 14.81 6.23
C LEU A 219 -7.57 14.59 7.63
N ARG A 220 -7.82 15.67 8.37
CA ARG A 220 -8.36 15.63 9.73
C ARG A 220 -9.70 14.90 9.82
N THR A 221 -10.63 15.17 8.91
CA THR A 221 -11.98 14.58 8.94
C THR A 221 -11.91 13.07 8.82
N ASN A 222 -10.95 12.58 8.03
CA ASN A 222 -10.88 11.18 7.64
C ASN A 222 -10.00 10.35 8.58
N ASN A 223 -9.02 10.95 9.28
CA ASN A 223 -7.96 10.19 9.94
C ASN A 223 -7.94 10.28 11.48
N ASN A 224 -9.02 10.77 12.11
CA ASN A 224 -9.11 10.85 13.57
C ASN A 224 -8.92 9.50 14.27
N TRP A 225 -9.22 8.38 13.60
CA TRP A 225 -9.00 7.02 14.11
C TRP A 225 -7.54 6.73 14.48
N LEU A 226 -6.55 7.38 13.82
CA LEU A 226 -5.12 7.23 14.15
C LEU A 226 -4.79 7.74 15.56
N LEU A 227 -5.55 8.75 16.00
CA LEU A 227 -5.38 9.40 17.30
C LEU A 227 -6.28 8.77 18.38
N GLN A 228 -7.23 7.91 18.00
CA GLN A 228 -8.08 7.21 18.94
C GLN A 228 -7.31 6.04 19.59
N GLY A 229 -7.05 6.15 20.88
CA GLY A 229 -6.52 5.08 21.73
C GLY A 229 -7.61 4.48 22.61
N ALA A 230 -7.44 3.21 23.00
CA ALA A 230 -8.33 2.51 23.94
C ALA A 230 -8.20 3.00 25.41
N GLY A 231 -7.47 4.09 25.65
CA GLY A 231 -7.16 4.64 26.96
C GLY A 231 -6.39 5.97 26.82
N THR A 232 -6.12 6.62 27.95
CA THR A 232 -5.55 7.98 28.01
C THR A 232 -4.12 8.10 27.49
N ASP A 233 -3.36 7.01 27.34
CA ASP A 233 -1.90 7.09 27.11
C ASP A 233 -1.36 6.30 25.91
N THR A 234 -2.18 5.59 25.13
CA THR A 234 -1.67 4.81 24.00
C THR A 234 -2.42 5.12 22.70
N THR A 235 -1.90 6.09 21.94
CA THR A 235 -2.31 6.29 20.54
C THR A 235 -1.72 5.20 19.64
N ARG A 236 -2.45 4.82 18.59
CA ARG A 236 -2.01 3.80 17.62
C ARG A 236 -0.69 4.12 16.91
N VAL A 237 -0.33 5.41 16.84
CA VAL A 237 0.86 5.90 16.16
C VAL A 237 2.07 6.09 17.09
N SER A 238 1.98 5.69 18.36
CA SER A 238 3.04 5.94 19.36
C SER A 238 4.40 5.32 19.02
N HIS A 239 4.44 4.30 18.16
CA HIS A 239 5.67 3.61 17.72
C HIS A 239 6.19 4.08 16.34
N LEU A 240 5.59 5.13 15.77
CA LEU A 240 5.92 5.60 14.44
C LEU A 240 7.34 6.17 14.38
N SER A 241 8.16 5.64 13.48
CA SER A 241 9.54 6.09 13.26
C SER A 241 9.72 6.98 12.03
N SER A 242 8.84 6.86 11.05
CA SER A 242 8.88 7.66 9.82
C SER A 242 7.47 8.11 9.46
N LEU A 243 7.29 9.41 9.27
CA LEU A 243 6.05 10.04 8.85
C LEU A 243 6.29 10.85 7.58
N HIS A 244 5.63 10.44 6.49
CA HIS A 244 5.58 11.22 5.26
C HIS A 244 4.20 11.83 5.11
N PHE A 245 4.14 13.15 5.16
CA PHE A 245 2.92 13.92 5.12
C PHE A 245 2.91 14.84 3.91
N ARG A 246 1.91 14.72 3.06
CA ARG A 246 1.70 15.63 1.93
C ARG A 246 0.30 16.21 2.03
N THR A 247 0.17 17.53 1.98
CA THR A 247 -1.15 18.17 1.99
C THR A 247 -1.18 19.41 1.09
N LYS A 248 -2.38 19.79 0.66
CA LYS A 248 -2.71 21.09 0.05
C LYS A 248 -3.33 22.07 1.05
N ASN A 249 -3.81 21.57 2.19
CA ASN A 249 -4.66 22.30 3.13
C ASN A 249 -3.87 22.69 4.38
N ILE A 250 -3.86 23.97 4.73
CA ILE A 250 -3.14 24.44 5.92
C ILE A 250 -3.78 23.94 7.25
N GLU A 251 -5.06 23.62 7.22
CA GLU A 251 -5.80 23.10 8.38
C GLU A 251 -5.31 21.70 8.81
N ASP A 252 -4.64 20.98 7.90
CA ASP A 252 -4.09 19.65 8.16
C ASP A 252 -2.82 19.69 9.05
N PHE A 253 -2.20 20.86 9.23
CA PHE A 253 -1.03 21.00 10.11
C PHE A 253 -1.37 20.78 11.58
N ASP A 254 -2.57 21.15 12.03
CA ASP A 254 -3.02 20.84 13.39
C ASP A 254 -3.12 19.33 13.62
N PHE A 255 -3.55 18.59 12.60
CA PHE A 255 -3.62 17.14 12.64
C PHE A 255 -2.22 16.51 12.61
N LEU A 256 -1.33 17.01 11.74
CA LEU A 256 0.08 16.61 11.71
C LEU A 256 0.75 16.81 13.07
N ASN A 257 0.57 17.97 13.70
CA ASN A 257 1.12 18.29 15.01
C ASN A 257 0.65 17.31 16.10
N ARG A 258 -0.62 16.87 16.04
CA ARG A 258 -1.14 15.84 16.96
C ARG A 258 -0.47 14.49 16.75
N ILE A 259 -0.34 14.02 15.49
CA ILE A 259 0.35 12.76 15.19
C ILE A 259 1.81 12.85 15.67
N ALA A 260 2.52 13.91 15.27
CA ALA A 260 3.92 14.12 15.63
C ALA A 260 4.12 14.23 17.15
N GLY A 261 3.19 14.88 17.86
CA GLY A 261 3.20 14.91 19.33
C GLY A 261 3.06 13.52 19.94
N SER A 262 2.14 12.72 19.42
CA SER A 262 1.89 11.32 19.84
C SER A 262 3.07 10.38 19.58
N CYS A 263 3.88 10.62 18.56
CA CYS A 263 5.08 9.82 18.25
C CYS A 263 6.41 10.56 18.49
N SER A 264 6.39 11.67 19.23
CA SER A 264 7.56 12.55 19.43
C SER A 264 8.83 11.85 19.93
N ARG A 265 8.67 10.77 20.70
CA ARG A 265 9.79 9.97 21.24
C ARG A 265 10.34 8.92 20.29
N THR A 266 9.57 8.54 19.27
CA THR A 266 9.88 7.42 18.36
C THR A 266 10.14 7.88 16.94
N LEU A 267 9.62 9.06 16.56
CA LEU A 267 9.76 9.66 15.24
C LEU A 267 11.22 10.06 14.96
N ARG A 268 11.78 9.50 13.89
CA ARG A 268 13.15 9.76 13.43
C ARG A 268 13.17 10.57 12.14
N GLU A 269 12.17 10.36 11.30
CA GLU A 269 12.04 11.00 10.01
C GLU A 269 10.65 11.64 9.88
N LEU A 270 10.64 12.91 9.53
CA LEU A 270 9.43 13.64 9.20
C LEU A 270 9.62 14.35 7.86
N THR A 271 8.93 13.88 6.83
CA THR A 271 8.90 14.56 5.53
C THR A 271 7.57 15.25 5.36
N VAL A 272 7.60 16.56 5.15
CA VAL A 272 6.40 17.39 4.91
C VAL A 272 6.48 18.00 3.52
N GLU A 273 5.49 17.69 2.70
CA GLU A 273 5.32 18.24 1.36
C GLU A 273 4.06 19.08 1.29
N ILE A 274 4.22 20.36 0.95
CA ILE A 274 3.08 21.23 0.66
C ILE A 274 2.85 21.15 -0.85
N ALA A 275 1.82 20.41 -1.24
CA ALA A 275 1.43 20.29 -2.63
C ALA A 275 0.87 21.62 -3.12
N GLN A 276 1.57 22.26 -4.06
CA GLN A 276 1.10 23.48 -4.68
C GLN A 276 0.24 23.15 -5.91
N SER A 277 -0.57 24.12 -6.35
CA SER A 277 -1.38 23.99 -7.57
C SER A 277 -0.52 23.64 -8.80
N PRO A 278 -1.09 22.97 -9.81
CA PRO A 278 -0.37 22.66 -11.05
C PRO A 278 0.26 23.93 -11.64
N GLY A 279 1.58 23.93 -11.85
CA GLY A 279 2.34 25.08 -12.37
C GLY A 279 3.21 25.81 -11.34
N SER A 280 3.22 25.37 -10.08
CA SER A 280 4.07 25.96 -9.03
C SER A 280 5.08 24.93 -8.50
N THR A 281 6.29 25.38 -8.16
CA THR A 281 7.38 24.53 -7.66
C THR A 281 7.08 24.03 -6.26
N SER A 282 6.85 22.72 -6.10
CA SER A 282 6.58 22.11 -4.79
C SER A 282 7.72 22.38 -3.81
N CYS A 283 7.40 22.83 -2.60
CA CYS A 283 8.35 22.94 -1.51
C CYS A 283 8.30 21.65 -0.70
N GLN A 284 9.35 20.85 -0.80
CA GLN A 284 9.59 19.70 0.07
C GLN A 284 10.48 20.14 1.23
N THR A 285 10.06 19.84 2.46
CA THR A 285 10.91 20.03 3.65
C THR A 285 10.98 18.72 4.39
N SER A 286 12.19 18.18 4.52
CA SER A 286 12.47 17.00 5.32
C SER A 286 13.17 17.42 6.61
N TYR A 287 12.78 16.76 7.69
CA TYR A 287 13.36 16.92 9.00
C TYR A 287 13.85 15.56 9.48
N LEU A 288 15.13 15.51 9.88
CA LEU A 288 15.71 14.36 10.53
C LEU A 288 15.87 14.69 12.01
N ALA A 289 15.37 13.81 12.88
CA ALA A 289 15.61 13.92 14.30
C ALA A 289 17.03 13.44 14.59
N GLU A 290 17.91 14.35 15.01
CA GLU A 290 19.15 13.93 15.65
C GLU A 290 18.82 13.31 17.00
N SER A 291 19.32 12.11 17.25
CA SER A 291 19.26 11.45 18.56
C SER A 291 20.14 12.19 19.56
N SER A 292 19.74 13.38 19.98
CA SER A 292 20.31 14.09 21.12
C SER A 292 19.72 13.51 22.40
N SER A 293 20.56 12.91 23.25
CA SER A 293 20.17 12.27 24.51
C SER A 293 19.84 13.26 25.64
N ALA A 294 19.52 14.52 25.33
CA ALA A 294 19.20 15.54 26.32
C ALA A 294 18.04 16.42 25.84
N ASP A 295 16.95 16.39 26.60
CA ASP A 295 15.71 17.17 26.52
C ASP A 295 14.66 16.81 25.43
N PRO A 296 13.52 16.16 25.80
CA PRO A 296 12.47 15.78 24.86
C PRO A 296 11.56 16.94 24.41
N MET A 297 11.78 18.17 24.87
CA MET A 297 11.01 19.36 24.43
C MET A 297 11.78 20.30 23.49
N ALA A 298 13.07 20.06 23.25
CA ALA A 298 13.92 20.85 22.36
C ALA A 298 14.64 19.94 21.35
N SER A 299 13.89 19.08 20.65
CA SER A 299 14.44 18.40 19.47
C SER A 299 14.65 19.41 18.35
N ASN A 300 15.91 19.79 18.13
CA ASN A 300 16.32 20.55 16.96
C ASN A 300 16.07 19.68 15.72
N LEU A 301 14.94 19.88 15.04
CA LEU A 301 14.71 19.31 13.73
C LEU A 301 15.68 19.98 12.76
N ILE A 302 16.67 19.24 12.26
CA ILE A 302 17.55 19.77 11.22
C ILE A 302 16.75 19.85 9.93
N ARG A 303 16.55 21.09 9.48
CA ARG A 303 16.00 21.36 8.15
C ARG A 303 17.07 21.01 7.12
N THR A 304 16.83 20.00 6.30
CA THR A 304 17.61 19.78 5.09
C THR A 304 17.05 20.67 3.97
N GLU A 305 17.87 21.55 3.39
CA GLU A 305 17.44 22.42 2.29
C GLU A 305 17.11 21.60 1.02
N PRO A 306 16.14 22.06 0.20
CA PRO A 306 15.77 21.38 -1.03
C PRO A 306 16.92 21.44 -2.06
N ASN A 307 17.28 20.29 -2.61
CA ASN A 307 18.25 20.19 -3.70
C ASN A 307 17.57 20.67 -5.01
N LEU A 308 17.94 21.85 -5.50
CA LEU A 308 17.25 22.56 -6.59
C LEU A 308 17.62 22.09 -8.02
N ASP A 309 18.56 21.14 -8.17
CA ASP A 309 19.21 20.86 -9.47
C ASP A 309 18.91 19.49 -10.12
N THR A 310 17.86 18.77 -9.72
CA THR A 310 17.47 17.52 -10.41
C THR A 310 16.36 17.74 -11.44
N PRO A 311 16.60 17.55 -12.75
CA PRO A 311 15.54 17.63 -13.76
C PRO A 311 14.52 16.51 -13.57
N CYS A 312 13.25 16.88 -13.47
CA CYS A 312 12.12 15.97 -13.33
C CYS A 312 11.92 15.16 -14.62
N LEU A 313 12.38 13.91 -14.64
CA LEU A 313 11.98 12.90 -15.62
C LEU A 313 11.71 11.56 -14.90
N ASN A 314 10.43 11.17 -14.92
CA ASN A 314 9.86 9.83 -14.84
C ASN A 314 10.34 8.87 -13.73
N SER A 315 9.57 8.79 -12.65
CA SER A 315 8.88 7.57 -12.20
C SER A 315 8.09 7.91 -10.93
N LEU A 316 6.83 7.47 -10.82
CA LEU A 316 6.17 7.30 -9.53
C LEU A 316 6.81 6.08 -8.86
N GLY A 317 8.08 6.22 -8.52
CA GLY A 317 8.83 5.24 -7.75
C GLY A 317 8.31 5.28 -6.32
N TRP A 318 8.02 4.10 -5.78
CA TRP A 318 8.18 3.87 -4.36
C TRP A 318 9.55 4.43 -3.91
N PRO A 319 9.71 4.89 -2.66
CA PRO A 319 11.04 5.17 -2.16
C PRO A 319 11.87 3.87 -2.20
N THR A 320 12.71 3.70 -3.22
CA THR A 320 13.63 2.57 -3.42
C THR A 320 14.89 2.69 -2.55
N THR A 321 14.84 3.42 -1.44
CA THR A 321 16.00 3.59 -0.57
C THR A 321 15.59 3.48 0.88
N LEU A 322 15.75 2.28 1.43
CA LEU A 322 16.08 2.01 2.84
C LEU A 322 16.63 0.57 2.93
N GLU A 323 17.70 0.28 2.18
CA GLU A 323 18.66 -0.75 2.58
C GLU A 323 19.76 -0.08 3.41
N LYS A 324 19.61 -0.18 4.74
CA LYS A 324 20.67 -0.41 5.75
C LYS A 324 20.12 -0.04 7.13
N ILE A 325 19.57 -1.04 7.83
CA ILE A 325 20.03 -1.49 9.17
C ILE A 325 19.89 -3.01 9.16
#